data_AF-A0A0P9EV71-F1
#
_entry.id   AF-A0A0P9EV71-F1
#
_cell.length_a   1.000
_cell.length_b   1.000
_cell.length_c   1.000
_cell.angle_alpha   90.00
_cell.angle_beta   90.00
_cell.angle_gamma   90.00
#
_symmetry.space_group_name_H-M   'P 1'
#
loop_
_entity.id
_entity.type
_entity.pdbx_description
1 polymer ?
#
loop_
_entity_poly.entity_id
_entity_poly.type
_entity_poly.pdbx_seq_one_letter_code
_entity_poly.pdbx_strand_id
1 'polypeptide(L)'
;MLRGIGIGLGVLVALLVVAGVGVYVASSMRLNKTYQIADEQIAIPADAASLERGKYLVTTIGQCVDCHGENLAGREFLNAPGIVRAVSANLTRGKGGIGATFTDADWVRAIRHGVTPEG
;
A
#
# COMPACT_ATOMS: atom_id res chain seq x y z
N MET A 1 -32.73 42.07 6.69
CA MET A 1 -32.45 41.03 5.67
C MET A 1 -31.00 40.53 5.73
N LEU A 2 -29.97 41.39 5.71
CA LEU A 2 -28.55 40.96 5.73
C LEU A 2 -28.13 40.12 6.96
N ARG A 3 -28.64 40.43 8.16
CA ARG A 3 -28.28 39.71 9.40
C ARG A 3 -28.72 38.23 9.40
N GLY A 4 -29.90 37.92 8.86
CA GLY A 4 -30.39 36.54 8.76
C GLY A 4 -29.63 35.72 7.72
N ILE A 5 -29.24 36.34 6.61
CA ILE A 5 -28.41 35.71 5.57
C ILE A 5 -27.01 35.39 6.10
N GLY A 6 -26.39 36.32 6.86
CA GLY A 6 -25.09 36.10 7.49
C GLY A 6 -25.07 34.94 8.48
N ILE A 7 -26.12 34.83 9.31
CA ILE A 7 -26.27 33.70 10.24
C ILE A 7 -26.46 32.38 9.48
N GLY A 8 -27.33 32.37 8.46
CA GLY A 8 -27.56 31.17 7.64
C GLY A 8 -26.29 30.68 6.93
N LEU A 9 -25.51 31.58 6.34
CA LEU A 9 -24.22 31.26 5.72
C LEU A 9 -23.21 30.77 6.76
N GLY A 10 -23.13 31.40 7.93
CA GLY A 10 -22.24 30.98 9.01
C GLY A 10 -22.55 29.56 9.49
N VAL A 11 -23.83 29.23 9.67
CA VAL A 11 -24.28 27.88 10.04
C VAL A 11 -23.95 26.87 8.94
N LEU A 12 -24.21 27.20 7.67
CA LEU A 12 -23.88 26.31 6.55
C LEU A 12 -22.39 26.02 6.48
N VAL A 13 -21.54 27.05 6.59
CA VAL A 13 -20.08 26.89 6.60
C VAL A 13 -19.64 26.04 7.79
N ALA A 14 -20.18 26.30 8.98
CA ALA A 14 -19.87 25.49 10.16
C ALA A 14 -20.24 24.01 9.96
N LEU A 15 -21.41 23.71 9.40
CA LEU A 15 -21.83 22.35 9.09
C LEU A 15 -20.92 21.67 8.05
N LEU A 16 -20.52 22.38 7.00
CA LEU A 16 -19.60 21.85 5.99
C LEU A 16 -18.21 21.56 6.58
N VAL A 17 -17.71 22.44 7.44
CA VAL A 17 -16.43 22.22 8.14
C VAL A 17 -16.53 21.00 9.05
N VAL A 18 -17.58 20.89 9.86
CA VAL A 18 -17.79 19.73 10.75
C VAL A 18 -17.89 18.44 9.96
N ALA A 19 -18.65 18.42 8.86
CA ALA A 19 -18.76 17.27 7.97
C ALA A 19 -17.40 16.90 7.34
N GLY A 20 -16.66 17.90 6.84
CA GLY A 20 -15.34 17.70 6.26
C GLY A 20 -14.32 17.14 7.25
N VAL A 21 -14.27 17.69 8.47
CA VAL A 21 -13.42 17.19 9.55
C VAL A 21 -13.84 15.77 9.95
N GLY A 22 -15.14 15.49 10.07
CA GLY A 22 -15.65 14.16 10.37
C GLY A 22 -15.23 13.12 9.34
N VAL A 23 -15.38 13.44 8.04
CA VAL A 23 -14.92 12.58 6.94
C VAL A 23 -13.41 12.38 6.99
N TYR A 24 -12.64 13.46 7.19
CA TYR A 24 -11.19 13.40 7.29
C TYR A 24 -10.74 12.47 8.42
N VAL A 25 -11.24 12.68 9.64
CA VAL A 25 -10.88 11.86 10.80
C VAL A 25 -11.30 10.40 10.61
N ALA A 26 -12.53 10.14 10.13
CA ALA A 26 -13.00 8.80 9.85
C ALA A 26 -12.14 8.08 8.79
N SER A 27 -11.74 8.81 7.74
CA SER A 27 -10.85 8.29 6.70
C SER A 27 -9.45 8.00 7.25
N SER A 28 -8.85 8.96 7.97
CA SER A 28 -7.53 8.81 8.57
C SER A 28 -7.46 7.65 9.54
N MET A 29 -8.49 7.43 10.37
CA MET A 29 -8.54 6.28 11.27
C MET A 29 -8.58 4.94 10.51
N ARG A 30 -9.20 4.90 9.34
CA ARG A 30 -9.26 3.68 8.51
C ARG A 30 -7.96 3.45 7.75
N LEU A 31 -7.38 4.51 7.20
CA LEU A 31 -6.14 4.44 6.41
C LEU A 31 -4.91 4.16 7.27
N ASN A 32 -4.88 4.64 8.52
CA ASN A 32 -3.76 4.43 9.44
C ASN A 32 -3.95 3.19 10.33
N LYS A 33 -4.92 2.32 10.01
CA LYS A 33 -5.14 1.10 10.77
C LYS A 33 -4.04 0.10 10.43
N THR A 34 -3.24 -0.26 11.42
CA THR A 34 -2.23 -1.31 11.29
C THR A 34 -2.84 -2.67 11.62
N TYR A 35 -2.43 -3.70 10.89
CA TYR A 35 -2.87 -5.07 11.05
C TYR A 35 -1.73 -5.92 11.60
N GLN A 36 -1.92 -6.45 12.80
CA GLN A 36 -0.97 -7.38 13.39
C GLN A 36 -1.29 -8.79 12.88
N ILE A 37 -0.47 -9.29 11.95
CA ILE A 37 -0.55 -10.65 11.44
C ILE A 37 0.54 -11.47 12.11
N ALA A 38 0.18 -12.63 12.66
CA ALA A 38 1.15 -13.53 13.27
C ALA A 38 2.16 -14.04 12.24
N ASP A 39 3.42 -14.14 12.63
CA ASP A 39 4.48 -14.64 11.76
C ASP A 39 4.25 -16.12 11.45
N GLU A 40 3.95 -16.42 10.18
CA GLU A 40 3.83 -17.79 9.69
C GLU A 40 5.19 -18.24 9.17
N GLN A 41 5.82 -19.19 9.86
CA GLN A 41 7.05 -19.82 9.39
C GLN A 41 6.69 -20.99 8.47
N ILE A 42 7.15 -20.91 7.22
CA ILE A 42 7.01 -21.97 6.24
C ILE A 42 8.40 -22.42 5.78
N ALA A 43 8.52 -23.70 5.44
CA ALA A 43 9.74 -24.19 4.80
C ALA A 43 9.82 -23.63 3.37
N ILE A 44 10.85 -22.84 3.08
CA ILE A 44 11.10 -22.28 1.75
C ILE A 44 12.11 -23.17 1.03
N PRO A 45 11.70 -23.98 0.04
CA PRO A 45 12.63 -24.78 -0.74
C PRO A 45 13.48 -23.89 -1.66
N ALA A 46 14.77 -24.20 -1.76
CA ALA A 46 15.75 -23.43 -2.55
C ALA A 46 16.36 -24.24 -3.71
N ASP A 47 15.77 -25.40 -4.04
CA ASP A 47 16.19 -26.20 -5.19
C ASP A 47 15.85 -25.51 -6.53
N ALA A 48 16.48 -25.96 -7.60
CA ALA A 48 16.34 -25.34 -8.92
C ALA A 48 14.89 -25.32 -9.43
N ALA A 49 14.11 -26.38 -9.20
CA ALA A 49 12.72 -26.44 -9.65
C ALA A 49 11.84 -25.47 -8.87
N SER A 50 12.08 -25.33 -7.56
CA SER A 50 11.41 -24.34 -6.71
C SER A 50 11.75 -22.91 -7.13
N LEU A 51 13.01 -22.61 -7.48
CA LEU A 51 13.42 -21.30 -7.97
C LEU A 51 12.79 -20.97 -9.34
N GLU A 52 12.76 -21.93 -10.27
CA GLU A 52 12.11 -21.76 -11.58
C GLU A 52 10.61 -21.50 -11.41
N ARG A 53 9.96 -22.26 -10.53
CA ARG A 53 8.55 -22.05 -10.18
C ARG A 53 8.35 -20.66 -9.57
N GLY A 54 9.22 -20.22 -8.66
CA GLY A 54 9.18 -18.88 -8.07
C GLY A 54 9.22 -17.79 -9.13
N LYS A 55 10.14 -17.92 -10.11
CA LYS A 55 10.22 -17.00 -11.25
C LYS A 55 8.91 -16.97 -12.04
N TYR A 56 8.36 -18.13 -12.40
CA TYR A 56 7.08 -18.22 -13.11
C TYR A 56 5.93 -17.55 -12.33
N LEU A 57 5.85 -17.77 -11.02
CA LEU A 57 4.83 -17.14 -10.18
C LEU A 57 4.95 -15.62 -10.21
N VAL A 58 6.16 -15.07 -10.06
CA VAL A 58 6.40 -13.63 -10.05
C VAL A 58 6.07 -12.98 -11.40
N THR A 59 6.44 -13.62 -12.52
CA THR A 59 6.30 -13.01 -13.85
C THR A 59 4.95 -13.25 -14.49
N THR A 60 4.27 -14.36 -14.18
CA THR A 60 3.12 -14.82 -14.96
C THR A 60 1.84 -14.90 -14.14
N ILE A 61 1.88 -15.43 -12.92
CA ILE A 61 0.67 -15.65 -12.12
C ILE A 61 0.37 -14.45 -11.23
N GLY A 62 1.35 -14.02 -10.44
CA GLY A 62 1.24 -12.89 -9.54
C GLY A 62 1.44 -11.54 -10.23
N GLN A 63 1.91 -11.54 -11.49
CA GLN A 63 2.14 -10.34 -12.30
C GLN A 63 2.88 -9.22 -11.55
N CYS A 64 3.82 -9.60 -10.68
CA CYS A 64 4.49 -8.64 -9.80
C CYS A 64 5.26 -7.59 -10.60
N VAL A 65 5.77 -8.00 -11.77
CA VAL A 65 6.52 -7.15 -12.71
C VAL A 65 5.68 -6.02 -13.31
N ASP A 66 4.35 -6.14 -13.33
CA ASP A 66 3.48 -5.10 -13.90
C ASP A 66 3.54 -3.83 -13.04
N CYS A 67 3.55 -3.99 -11.72
CA CYS A 67 3.67 -2.88 -10.78
C CYS A 67 5.13 -2.59 -10.41
N HIS A 68 5.95 -3.62 -10.17
CA HIS A 68 7.32 -3.47 -9.66
C HIS A 68 8.41 -3.38 -10.75
N GLY A 69 8.03 -3.46 -12.03
CA GLY A 69 8.96 -3.45 -13.16
C GLY A 69 9.61 -4.82 -13.42
N GLU A 70 10.19 -4.98 -14.61
CA GLU A 70 10.74 -6.26 -15.09
C GLU A 70 11.89 -6.79 -14.21
N ASN A 71 12.67 -5.89 -13.63
CA ASN A 71 13.77 -6.22 -12.71
C ASN A 71 13.35 -6.14 -11.23
N LEU A 72 12.07 -5.94 -10.94
CA LEU A 72 11.50 -5.78 -9.60
C LEU A 72 12.08 -4.59 -8.80
N ALA A 73 12.73 -3.64 -9.47
CA ALA A 73 13.36 -2.49 -8.82
C ALA A 73 12.37 -1.39 -8.41
N GLY A 74 11.07 -1.63 -8.63
CA GLY A 74 10.01 -0.66 -8.40
C GLY A 74 9.91 0.36 -9.52
N ARG A 75 8.70 0.85 -9.78
CA ARG A 75 8.43 1.95 -10.71
C ARG A 75 7.20 2.74 -10.28
N GLU A 76 7.04 3.90 -10.89
CA GLU A 76 5.73 4.54 -10.96
C GLU A 76 4.91 3.76 -11.99
N PHE A 77 3.88 3.06 -11.51
CA PHE A 77 3.03 2.21 -12.35
C PHE A 77 1.66 2.84 -12.62
N LEU A 78 1.28 3.86 -11.85
CA LEU A 78 0.08 4.66 -12.08
C LEU A 78 0.34 6.13 -11.78
N ASN A 79 0.10 7.00 -12.76
CA ASN A 79 0.16 8.45 -12.60
C ASN A 79 -0.97 9.12 -13.37
N ALA A 80 -1.91 9.70 -12.63
CA ALA A 80 -2.95 10.59 -13.12
C ALA A 80 -2.84 11.91 -12.34
N PRO A 81 -2.24 12.95 -12.94
CA PRO A 81 -2.02 14.23 -12.27
C PRO A 81 -3.30 14.81 -11.65
N GLY A 82 -3.24 15.18 -10.37
CA GLY A 82 -4.39 15.69 -9.62
C GLY A 82 -5.39 14.63 -9.15
N ILE A 83 -5.17 13.34 -9.46
CA ILE A 83 -6.07 12.24 -9.09
C ILE A 83 -5.33 11.18 -8.28
N VAL A 84 -4.32 10.52 -8.85
CA VAL A 84 -3.61 9.41 -8.19
C VAL A 84 -2.16 9.31 -8.67
N ARG A 85 -1.26 8.98 -7.75
CA ARG A 85 0.13 8.61 -8.05
C ARG A 85 0.50 7.40 -7.19
N ALA A 86 0.78 6.27 -7.82
CA ALA A 86 1.16 5.04 -7.16
C ALA A 86 2.56 4.59 -7.62
N VAL A 87 3.44 4.42 -6.64
CA VAL A 87 4.83 4.00 -6.83
C VAL A 87 5.02 2.71 -6.04
N SER A 88 5.46 1.66 -6.72
CA SER A 88 5.74 0.36 -6.10
C SER A 88 7.11 0.35 -5.42
N ALA A 89 7.28 -0.44 -4.36
CA ALA A 89 8.57 -0.63 -3.71
C ALA A 89 9.62 -1.33 -4.61
N ASN A 90 10.91 -1.10 -4.32
CA ASN A 90 12.01 -1.87 -4.90
C ASN A 90 12.15 -3.20 -4.15
N LEU A 91 11.80 -4.33 -4.77
CA LEU A 91 11.83 -5.66 -4.13
C LEU A 91 13.21 -6.32 -4.16
N THR A 92 14.17 -5.75 -4.88
CA THR A 92 15.50 -6.34 -5.04
C THR A 92 16.30 -6.31 -3.74
N ARG A 93 17.43 -7.03 -3.72
CA ARG A 93 18.45 -6.92 -2.66
C ARG A 93 19.46 -5.80 -2.92
N GLY A 94 19.29 -5.03 -4.00
CA GLY A 94 20.18 -3.95 -4.39
C GLY A 94 20.01 -2.68 -3.54
N LYS A 95 20.72 -1.61 -3.92
CA LYS A 95 20.64 -0.32 -3.21
C LYS A 95 19.19 0.20 -3.16
N GLY A 96 18.69 0.44 -1.95
CA GLY A 96 17.33 0.95 -1.71
C GLY A 96 16.23 -0.09 -1.88
N GLY A 97 16.57 -1.38 -2.05
CA GLY A 97 15.62 -2.47 -2.15
C GLY A 97 15.31 -3.13 -0.81
N ILE A 98 14.04 -3.48 -0.60
CA ILE A 98 13.57 -4.08 0.65
C ILE A 98 13.98 -5.56 0.79
N GLY A 99 14.36 -6.21 -0.30
CA GLY A 99 14.76 -7.62 -0.27
C GLY A 99 16.04 -7.89 0.52
N ALA A 100 16.82 -6.86 0.85
CA ALA A 100 17.97 -6.99 1.74
C ALA A 100 17.57 -7.06 3.23
N THR A 101 16.41 -6.51 3.61
CA THR A 101 15.96 -6.40 5.01
C THR A 101 14.76 -7.27 5.34
N PHE A 102 13.93 -7.62 4.36
CA PHE A 102 12.77 -8.49 4.56
C PHE A 102 13.21 -9.92 4.90
N THR A 103 12.62 -10.47 5.97
CA THR A 103 12.70 -11.90 6.30
C THR A 103 11.69 -12.70 5.49
N ASP A 104 11.79 -14.04 5.51
CA ASP A 104 10.81 -14.90 4.85
C ASP A 104 9.40 -14.72 5.43
N ALA A 105 9.29 -14.52 6.74
CA ALA A 105 8.00 -14.25 7.39
C ALA A 105 7.39 -12.93 6.90
N ASP A 106 8.22 -11.90 6.66
CA ASP A 106 7.76 -10.62 6.12
C ASP A 106 7.27 -10.76 4.67
N TRP A 107 7.94 -11.57 3.87
CA TRP A 107 7.48 -11.89 2.52
C TRP A 107 6.15 -12.64 2.53
N VAL A 108 5.99 -13.64 3.41
CA VAL A 108 4.73 -14.37 3.57
C VAL A 108 3.62 -13.40 3.99
N ARG A 109 3.89 -12.53 4.96
CA ARG A 109 2.94 -11.50 5.43
C ARG A 109 2.51 -10.57 4.30
N ALA A 110 3.47 -10.00 3.58
CA ALA A 110 3.19 -9.06 2.50
C ALA A 110 2.44 -9.72 1.34
N ILE A 111 2.83 -10.93 0.93
CA ILE A 111 2.24 -11.61 -0.23
C ILE A 111 0.84 -12.15 0.08
N ARG A 112 0.64 -12.78 1.25
CA ARG A 112 -0.64 -13.42 1.59
C ARG A 112 -1.66 -12.48 2.22
N HIS A 113 -1.19 -11.45 2.92
CA HIS A 113 -2.06 -10.56 3.70
C HIS A 113 -2.00 -9.10 3.25
N GLY A 114 -1.06 -8.72 2.38
CA GLY A 114 -0.92 -7.32 1.93
C GLY A 114 -0.44 -6.38 3.02
N VAL A 115 0.25 -6.89 4.05
CA VAL A 115 0.68 -6.14 5.24
C VAL A 115 2.21 -6.15 5.32
N THR A 116 2.81 -4.97 5.51
CA THR A 116 4.26 -4.81 5.67
C THR A 116 4.69 -5.10 7.12
N PRO A 117 6.00 -5.21 7.44
CA PRO A 117 6.46 -5.41 8.81
C PRO A 117 6.00 -4.32 9.79
N GLU A 118 5.67 -3.13 9.29
CA GLU A 118 5.19 -2.00 10.08
C GLU A 118 3.69 -2.10 10.45
N GLY A 119 2.94 -3.00 9.80
CA GLY A 119 1.53 -3.28 10.07
C GLY A 119 0.52 -2.46 9.27
#